data_AF-A0A944GPE4-F1
#
_entry.id   AF-A0A944GPE4-F1
#
_cell.length_a   1.000
_cell.length_b   1.000
_cell.length_c   1.000
_cell.angle_alpha   90.00
_cell.angle_beta   90.00
_cell.angle_gamma   90.00
#
_symmetry.space_group_name_H-M   'P 1'
#
loop_
_entity.id
_entity.type
_entity.pdbx_description
1 polymer ?
#
loop_
_entity_poly.entity_id
_entity_poly.type
_entity_poly.pdbx_seq_one_letter_code
_entity_poly.pdbx_strand_id
1 'polypeptide(L)'
;NNNPRWWGGFYTRNTNFDIAKVMNGQDEKGKKLLDADIKEIAAQLKRLENAGVPVLWRPLHEGSGGWFWWGAKGADAYKKLWKYLYEQLTDVYKCNNLIWVYNGQSADWYPGDEYFDIVGEYIYPGKRVYNPQTSKFRQAVAYGSKNKITALTENGCIFDIDQAVGVNCMWSWFCTWGGEFTVNGSSYSEAYTEKSILKKAYQSKYVLTLDELPDIY
;
A
#
# COMPACT_ATOMS: atom_id res chain seq x y z
N ASN A 1 -10.01 -20.30 -17.94
CA ASN A 1 -8.62 -20.78 -17.77
C ASN A 1 -8.38 -21.12 -16.30
N ASN A 2 -8.81 -22.31 -15.88
CA ASN A 2 -8.98 -22.73 -14.48
C ASN A 2 -7.76 -23.47 -13.89
N ASN A 3 -6.54 -22.99 -14.13
CA ASN A 3 -5.37 -23.58 -13.48
C ASN A 3 -4.58 -22.48 -12.77
N PRO A 4 -4.55 -22.46 -11.42
CA PRO A 4 -3.83 -21.44 -10.69
C PRO A 4 -2.35 -21.55 -11.00
N ARG A 5 -1.80 -20.51 -11.65
CA ARG A 5 -0.38 -20.46 -11.99
C ARG A 5 0.39 -20.00 -10.76
N TRP A 6 1.54 -20.65 -10.49
CA TRP A 6 2.38 -20.38 -9.31
C TRP A 6 2.74 -18.90 -9.14
N TRP A 7 2.93 -18.16 -10.24
CA TRP A 7 3.23 -16.73 -10.22
C TRP A 7 2.08 -15.85 -9.71
N GLY A 8 0.87 -16.39 -9.59
CA GLY A 8 -0.29 -15.72 -9.04
C GLY A 8 -0.66 -16.20 -7.63
N GLY A 9 0.26 -16.84 -6.90
CA GLY A 9 0.01 -17.44 -5.58
C GLY A 9 -0.43 -16.46 -4.49
N PHE A 10 -0.27 -15.16 -4.71
CA PHE A 10 -0.80 -14.12 -3.83
C PHE A 10 -2.33 -13.96 -3.92
N TYR A 11 -2.95 -14.36 -5.03
CA TYR A 11 -4.40 -14.29 -5.16
C TYR A 11 -5.12 -15.40 -4.40
N THR A 12 -6.17 -15.04 -3.68
CA THR A 12 -7.08 -15.97 -2.97
C THR A 12 -7.58 -17.09 -3.88
N ARG A 13 -7.97 -16.77 -5.12
CA ARG A 13 -8.44 -17.76 -6.10
C ARG A 13 -7.40 -18.81 -6.50
N ASN A 14 -6.13 -18.58 -6.19
CA ASN A 14 -5.01 -19.42 -6.60
C ASN A 14 -4.34 -20.19 -5.45
N THR A 15 -4.85 -20.06 -4.22
CA THR A 15 -4.27 -20.72 -3.05
C THR A 15 -5.36 -21.18 -2.09
N ASN A 16 -5.10 -22.27 -1.37
CA ASN A 16 -5.94 -22.74 -0.27
C ASN A 16 -5.37 -22.32 1.11
N PHE A 17 -4.34 -21.46 1.12
CA PHE A 17 -3.73 -20.95 2.34
C PHE A 17 -4.76 -20.23 3.22
N ASP A 18 -4.92 -20.70 4.45
CA ASP A 18 -5.94 -20.21 5.37
C ASP A 18 -5.30 -19.43 6.52
N ILE A 19 -5.20 -18.12 6.35
CA ILE A 19 -4.54 -17.26 7.33
C ILE A 19 -5.25 -17.27 8.70
N ALA A 20 -6.55 -17.54 8.77
CA ALA A 20 -7.24 -17.64 10.06
C ALA A 20 -6.76 -18.86 10.86
N LYS A 21 -6.58 -20.02 10.18
CA LYS A 21 -6.02 -21.23 10.80
C LYS A 21 -4.57 -21.06 11.22
N VAL A 22 -3.78 -20.32 10.44
CA VAL A 22 -2.39 -20.03 10.79
C VAL A 22 -2.32 -19.13 12.02
N MET A 23 -3.14 -18.05 12.06
CA MET A 23 -3.15 -17.08 13.16
C MET A 23 -3.82 -17.59 14.45
N ASN A 24 -4.60 -18.67 14.40
CA ASN A 24 -5.21 -19.27 15.59
C ASN A 24 -4.52 -20.57 16.04
N GLY A 25 -3.39 -20.92 15.43
CA GLY A 25 -2.58 -22.09 15.80
C GLY A 25 -3.08 -23.43 15.27
N GLN A 26 -4.12 -23.45 14.44
CA GLN A 26 -4.64 -24.70 13.84
C GLN A 26 -3.82 -25.19 12.63
N ASP A 27 -2.89 -24.37 12.11
CA ASP A 27 -1.99 -24.75 11.01
C ASP A 27 -0.53 -24.38 11.32
N GLU A 28 0.14 -25.23 12.10
CA GLU A 28 1.57 -25.07 12.44
C GLU A 28 2.49 -25.11 11.22
N LYS A 29 2.14 -25.90 10.19
CA LYS A 29 2.95 -26.01 8.98
C LYS A 29 2.86 -24.71 8.19
N GLY A 30 1.67 -24.17 8.00
CA GLY A 30 1.45 -22.86 7.40
C GLY A 30 2.14 -21.75 8.18
N LYS A 31 2.13 -21.82 9.52
CA LYS A 31 2.86 -20.88 10.36
C LYS A 31 4.37 -20.91 10.13
N LYS A 32 4.98 -22.10 10.06
CA LYS A 32 6.42 -22.25 9.78
C LYS A 32 6.81 -21.70 8.40
N LEU A 33 5.94 -21.87 7.40
CA LEU A 33 6.17 -21.31 6.06
C LEU A 33 6.07 -19.79 6.08
N LEU A 34 5.05 -19.23 6.73
CA LEU A 34 4.91 -17.79 6.91
C LEU A 34 6.13 -17.17 7.62
N ASP A 35 6.63 -17.84 8.67
CA ASP A 35 7.80 -17.35 9.43
C ASP A 35 9.08 -17.38 8.60
N ALA A 36 9.23 -18.38 7.72
CA ALA A 36 10.33 -18.45 6.78
C ALA A 36 10.27 -17.30 5.76
N ASP A 37 9.09 -17.00 5.21
CA ASP A 37 8.90 -15.87 4.30
C ASP A 37 9.19 -14.53 4.99
N ILE A 38 8.68 -14.32 6.22
CA ILE A 38 8.94 -13.11 7.00
C ILE A 38 10.44 -12.95 7.28
N LYS A 39 11.13 -14.05 7.63
CA LYS A 39 12.58 -14.03 7.86
C LYS A 39 13.35 -13.59 6.61
N GLU A 40 12.98 -14.11 5.45
CA GLU A 40 13.63 -13.75 4.19
C GLU A 40 13.42 -12.27 3.85
N ILE A 41 12.18 -11.78 4.00
CA ILE A 41 11.87 -10.36 3.80
C ILE A 41 12.63 -9.47 4.81
N ALA A 42 12.71 -9.88 6.08
CA ALA A 42 13.48 -9.17 7.10
C ALA A 42 14.95 -9.03 6.71
N ALA A 43 15.57 -10.06 6.12
CA ALA A 43 16.95 -9.99 5.62
C ALA A 43 17.11 -8.93 4.51
N GLN A 44 16.13 -8.80 3.61
CA GLN A 44 16.15 -7.77 2.56
C GLN A 44 15.95 -6.36 3.14
N LEU A 45 15.07 -6.21 4.12
CA LEU A 45 14.86 -4.93 4.82
C LEU A 45 16.09 -4.51 5.63
N LYS A 46 16.77 -5.47 6.27
CA LYS A 46 18.07 -5.26 6.92
C LYS A 46 19.17 -4.84 5.96
N ARG A 47 19.16 -5.35 4.72
CA ARG A 47 20.10 -4.89 3.68
C ARG A 47 19.91 -3.40 3.38
N LEU A 48 18.66 -2.92 3.32
CA LEU A 48 18.34 -1.50 3.14
C LEU A 48 18.71 -0.68 4.37
N GLU A 49 18.41 -1.18 5.57
CA GLU A 49 18.78 -0.50 6.83
C GLU A 49 20.30 -0.32 6.95
N ASN A 50 21.08 -1.37 6.67
CA ASN A 50 22.55 -1.32 6.70
C ASN A 50 23.12 -0.35 5.66
N ALA A 51 22.36 -0.03 4.61
CA ALA A 51 22.70 0.97 3.60
C ALA A 51 22.19 2.38 3.95
N GLY A 52 21.59 2.58 5.14
CA GLY A 52 21.04 3.86 5.57
C GLY A 52 19.73 4.25 4.87
N VAL A 53 19.01 3.30 4.26
CA VAL A 53 17.82 3.58 3.46
C VAL A 53 16.55 3.42 4.32
N PRO A 54 15.79 4.50 4.62
CA PRO A 54 14.45 4.39 5.18
C PRO A 54 13.45 3.88 4.14
N VAL A 55 12.43 3.14 4.58
CA VAL A 55 11.46 2.48 3.70
C VAL A 55 10.04 2.83 4.11
N LEU A 56 9.26 3.39 3.17
CA LEU A 56 7.80 3.39 3.26
C LEU A 56 7.28 1.96 3.03
N TRP A 57 7.10 1.22 4.12
CA TRP A 57 6.76 -0.19 4.12
C TRP A 57 5.24 -0.38 4.09
N ARG A 58 4.70 -0.79 2.94
CA ARG A 58 3.26 -1.02 2.72
C ARG A 58 2.92 -2.51 2.54
N PRO A 59 3.04 -3.35 3.59
CA PRO A 59 2.73 -4.77 3.49
C PRO A 59 1.22 -5.02 3.49
N LEU A 60 0.82 -6.24 3.13
CA LEU A 60 -0.57 -6.72 3.26
C LEU A 60 -1.61 -5.72 2.68
N HIS A 61 -1.26 -5.14 1.54
CA HIS A 61 -2.04 -4.10 0.89
C HIS A 61 -3.38 -4.62 0.37
N GLU A 62 -4.32 -3.70 0.19
CA GLU A 62 -5.69 -3.99 -0.24
C GLU A 62 -6.44 -5.03 0.62
N GLY A 63 -6.21 -4.97 1.93
CA GLY A 63 -6.66 -6.00 2.88
C GLY A 63 -8.15 -6.31 2.81
N SER A 64 -9.03 -5.30 2.80
CA SER A 64 -10.48 -5.51 2.79
C SER A 64 -11.04 -6.05 1.48
N GLY A 65 -10.24 -6.08 0.40
CA GLY A 65 -10.67 -6.54 -0.91
C GLY A 65 -10.90 -8.04 -1.01
N GLY A 66 -10.19 -8.82 -0.18
CA GLY A 66 -10.32 -10.28 -0.11
C GLY A 66 -9.76 -11.05 -1.32
N TRP A 67 -9.32 -10.37 -2.39
CA TRP A 67 -8.69 -11.02 -3.56
C TRP A 67 -7.27 -11.48 -3.31
N PHE A 68 -6.59 -10.97 -2.28
CA PHE A 68 -5.32 -11.51 -1.79
C PHE A 68 -5.52 -12.39 -0.56
N TRP A 69 -4.69 -13.42 -0.41
CA TRP A 69 -4.88 -14.45 0.62
C TRP A 69 -4.89 -13.88 2.05
N TRP A 70 -4.17 -12.79 2.31
CA TRP A 70 -4.13 -12.14 3.62
C TRP A 70 -5.46 -11.46 3.99
N GLY A 71 -6.26 -11.07 2.99
CA GLY A 71 -7.60 -10.50 3.17
C GLY A 71 -8.73 -11.53 3.12
N ALA A 72 -8.46 -12.78 2.77
CA ALA A 72 -9.48 -13.77 2.40
C ALA A 72 -10.35 -14.26 3.57
N LYS A 73 -9.91 -14.05 4.81
CA LYS A 73 -10.52 -14.63 6.02
C LYS A 73 -11.08 -13.59 6.98
N GLY A 74 -11.40 -12.41 6.45
CA GLY A 74 -12.04 -11.32 7.18
C GLY A 74 -11.09 -10.49 8.04
N ALA A 75 -11.62 -9.39 8.57
CA ALA A 75 -10.86 -8.36 9.27
C ALA A 75 -10.08 -8.90 10.48
N ASP A 76 -10.64 -9.82 11.25
CA ASP A 76 -9.98 -10.31 12.47
C ASP A 76 -8.71 -11.13 12.17
N ALA A 77 -8.74 -11.97 11.14
CA ALA A 77 -7.56 -12.71 10.71
C ALA A 77 -6.50 -11.76 10.13
N TYR A 78 -6.93 -10.77 9.35
CA TYR A 78 -6.05 -9.74 8.79
C TYR A 78 -5.36 -8.91 9.88
N LYS A 79 -6.11 -8.40 10.87
CA LYS A 79 -5.57 -7.62 11.98
C LYS A 79 -4.55 -8.43 12.80
N LYS A 80 -4.82 -9.72 13.05
CA LYS A 80 -3.86 -10.62 13.71
C LYS A 80 -2.57 -10.78 12.91
N LEU A 81 -2.68 -11.01 11.60
CA LEU A 81 -1.51 -11.11 10.73
C LEU A 81 -0.72 -9.80 10.68
N TRP A 82 -1.40 -8.66 10.59
CA TRP A 82 -0.75 -7.34 10.59
C TRP A 82 0.09 -7.14 11.85
N LYS A 83 -0.51 -7.34 13.03
CA LYS A 83 0.19 -7.21 14.32
C LYS A 83 1.34 -8.19 14.43
N TYR A 84 1.11 -9.44 14.02
CA TYR A 84 2.16 -10.45 14.01
C TYR A 84 3.34 -10.04 13.12
N LEU A 85 3.08 -9.55 11.91
CA LEU A 85 4.12 -9.08 11.00
C LEU A 85 4.87 -7.88 11.59
N TYR A 86 4.16 -6.94 12.22
CA TYR A 86 4.76 -5.80 12.91
C TYR A 86 5.70 -6.25 14.03
N GLU A 87 5.23 -7.11 14.94
CA GLU A 87 6.03 -7.65 16.05
C GLU A 87 7.25 -8.42 15.51
N GLN A 88 7.09 -9.23 14.47
CA GLN A 88 8.24 -9.93 13.88
C GLN A 88 9.26 -8.96 13.30
N LEU A 89 8.86 -8.04 12.43
CA LEU A 89 9.81 -7.16 11.74
C LEU A 89 10.42 -6.10 12.68
N THR A 90 9.58 -5.45 13.49
CA THR A 90 9.98 -4.35 14.38
C THR A 90 10.61 -4.87 15.67
N ASP A 91 9.98 -5.84 16.34
CA ASP A 91 10.41 -6.25 17.69
C ASP A 91 11.40 -7.42 17.68
N VAL A 92 11.23 -8.40 16.79
CA VAL A 92 12.10 -9.59 16.74
C VAL A 92 13.30 -9.34 15.83
N TYR A 93 13.08 -8.99 14.57
CA TYR A 93 14.14 -8.78 13.59
C TYR A 93 14.77 -7.39 13.67
N LYS A 94 14.16 -6.45 14.40
CA LYS A 94 14.67 -5.08 14.63
C LYS A 94 14.90 -4.29 13.34
N CYS A 95 14.04 -4.43 12.34
CA CYS A 95 14.04 -3.58 11.14
C CYS A 95 13.51 -2.18 11.53
N ASN A 96 14.40 -1.27 11.95
CA ASN A 96 14.02 0.02 12.53
C ASN A 96 13.99 1.15 11.48
N ASN A 97 14.26 0.85 10.21
CA ASN A 97 14.20 1.77 9.08
C ASN A 97 12.81 1.82 8.41
N LEU A 98 11.79 1.20 9.00
CA LEU A 98 10.46 1.07 8.39
C LEU A 98 9.51 2.15 8.88
N ILE A 99 8.84 2.82 7.94
CA ILE A 99 7.66 3.65 8.16
C ILE A 99 6.47 2.85 7.62
N TRP A 100 5.58 2.42 8.50
CA TRP A 100 4.50 1.49 8.21
C TRP A 100 3.31 2.18 7.54
N VAL A 101 2.91 1.71 6.37
CA VAL A 101 1.82 2.26 5.58
C VAL A 101 0.65 1.27 5.56
N TYR A 102 -0.41 1.57 6.31
CA TYR A 102 -1.63 0.77 6.37
C TYR A 102 -2.45 0.89 5.09
N ASN A 103 -2.77 -0.22 4.43
CA ASN A 103 -3.61 -0.21 3.23
C ASN A 103 -4.71 -1.29 3.28
N GLY A 104 -5.38 -1.44 4.42
CA GLY A 104 -6.57 -2.28 4.55
C GLY A 104 -7.87 -1.63 4.04
N GLN A 105 -7.83 -0.35 3.64
CA GLN A 105 -8.90 0.45 3.01
C GLN A 105 -10.23 0.59 3.78
N SER A 106 -10.25 0.25 5.06
CA SER A 106 -11.44 0.32 5.90
C SER A 106 -11.07 0.52 7.36
N ALA A 107 -11.92 1.20 8.12
CA ALA A 107 -11.82 1.32 9.57
C ALA A 107 -12.01 -0.02 10.28
N ASP A 108 -12.79 -0.95 9.71
CA ASP A 108 -13.05 -2.26 10.36
C ASP A 108 -11.83 -3.21 10.33
N TRP A 109 -10.94 -2.97 9.36
CA TRP A 109 -9.73 -3.77 9.07
C TRP A 109 -8.47 -3.22 9.72
N TYR A 110 -8.62 -2.09 10.39
CA TYR A 110 -7.55 -1.33 10.99
C TYR A 110 -6.91 -2.07 12.19
N PRO A 111 -5.57 -2.13 12.27
CA PRO A 111 -4.88 -2.93 13.30
C PRO A 111 -4.77 -2.24 14.67
N GLY A 112 -4.85 -0.92 14.76
CA GLY A 112 -4.50 -0.16 15.97
C GLY A 112 -3.55 1.00 15.64
N ASP A 113 -3.61 2.10 16.39
CA ASP A 113 -2.82 3.32 16.09
C ASP A 113 -1.32 3.08 16.31
N GLU A 114 -0.99 2.07 17.10
CA GLU A 114 0.37 1.66 17.46
C GLU A 114 1.05 0.78 16.40
N TYR A 115 0.33 0.29 15.39
CA TYR A 115 0.85 -0.68 14.42
C TYR A 115 1.09 -0.13 13.01
N PHE A 116 0.98 1.18 12.81
CA PHE A 116 1.29 1.82 11.52
C PHE A 116 1.55 3.32 11.69
N ASP A 117 2.09 3.98 10.67
CA ASP A 117 2.44 5.41 10.69
C ASP A 117 1.58 6.23 9.72
N ILE A 118 1.27 5.66 8.55
CA ILE A 118 0.60 6.36 7.44
C ILE A 118 -0.62 5.55 6.97
N VAL A 119 -1.73 6.21 6.68
CA VAL A 119 -2.87 5.61 5.97
C VAL A 119 -2.62 5.68 4.47
N GLY A 120 -2.68 4.53 3.81
CA GLY A 120 -2.58 4.39 2.36
C GLY A 120 -3.92 4.02 1.75
N GLU A 121 -4.24 4.64 0.64
CA GLU A 121 -5.35 4.28 -0.25
C GLU A 121 -4.87 3.86 -1.63
N TYR A 122 -5.67 3.05 -2.30
CA TYR A 122 -5.47 2.73 -3.70
C TYR A 122 -6.77 3.06 -4.47
N ILE A 123 -6.68 3.77 -5.59
CA ILE A 123 -7.90 4.20 -6.31
C ILE A 123 -7.71 4.15 -7.82
N TYR A 124 -8.56 3.37 -8.49
CA TYR A 124 -8.63 3.25 -9.94
C TYR A 124 -9.98 3.81 -10.42
N PRO A 125 -10.10 5.13 -10.62
CA PRO A 125 -11.39 5.79 -10.85
C PRO A 125 -11.92 5.62 -12.28
N GLY A 126 -11.16 4.98 -13.16
CA GLY A 126 -11.44 4.87 -14.59
C GLY A 126 -10.54 5.76 -15.45
N LYS A 127 -10.75 5.72 -16.76
CA LYS A 127 -9.95 6.47 -17.74
C LYS A 127 -10.31 7.96 -17.69
N ARG A 128 -9.29 8.82 -17.60
CA ARG A 128 -9.43 10.29 -17.66
C ARG A 128 -10.37 10.86 -16.60
N VAL A 129 -10.39 10.21 -15.43
CA VAL A 129 -11.16 10.66 -14.27
C VAL A 129 -10.21 11.41 -13.34
N TYR A 130 -10.27 12.74 -13.40
CA TYR A 130 -9.32 13.63 -12.72
C TYR A 130 -9.79 14.18 -11.38
N ASN A 131 -10.95 13.75 -10.89
CA ASN A 131 -11.40 14.21 -9.58
C ASN A 131 -10.45 13.70 -8.47
N PRO A 132 -10.24 14.49 -7.39
CA PRO A 132 -9.24 14.20 -6.36
C PRO A 132 -9.66 13.10 -5.37
N GLN A 133 -10.78 12.42 -5.60
CA GLN A 133 -11.28 11.33 -4.76
C GLN A 133 -11.58 11.77 -3.31
N THR A 134 -12.09 13.00 -3.14
CA THR A 134 -12.31 13.65 -1.83
C THR A 134 -13.12 12.81 -0.85
N SER A 135 -14.13 12.08 -1.32
CA SER A 135 -14.94 11.22 -0.44
C SER A 135 -14.07 10.14 0.22
N LYS A 136 -13.22 9.48 -0.57
CA LYS A 136 -12.34 8.43 -0.08
C LYS A 136 -11.22 9.01 0.79
N PHE A 137 -10.67 10.17 0.44
CA PHE A 137 -9.72 10.89 1.29
C PHE A 137 -10.29 11.16 2.69
N ARG A 138 -11.51 11.71 2.77
CA ARG A 138 -12.17 11.99 4.05
C ARG A 138 -12.44 10.73 4.87
N GLN A 139 -12.80 9.62 4.21
CA GLN A 139 -12.93 8.33 4.88
C GLN A 139 -11.60 7.84 5.45
N ALA A 140 -10.53 7.88 4.65
CA ALA A 140 -9.21 7.39 5.03
C ALA A 140 -8.61 8.17 6.20
N VAL A 141 -8.78 9.50 6.23
CA VAL A 141 -8.39 10.36 7.36
C VAL A 141 -9.10 9.94 8.67
N ALA A 142 -10.28 9.32 8.58
CA ALA A 142 -11.11 8.94 9.72
C ALA A 142 -11.00 7.45 10.13
N TYR A 143 -10.05 6.68 9.59
CA TYR A 143 -9.93 5.24 9.93
C TYR A 143 -9.37 4.98 11.33
N GLY A 144 -8.40 5.77 11.76
CA GLY A 144 -7.79 5.65 13.09
C GLY A 144 -8.50 6.52 14.12
N SER A 145 -8.11 6.36 15.39
CA SER A 145 -8.53 7.30 16.43
C SER A 145 -7.72 8.59 16.41
N LYS A 146 -6.58 8.57 15.73
CA LYS A 146 -5.69 9.72 15.51
C LYS A 146 -5.65 10.09 14.05
N ASN A 147 -5.56 11.39 13.79
CA ASN A 147 -5.22 11.88 12.45
C ASN A 147 -3.79 11.46 12.12
N LYS A 148 -3.64 10.72 11.02
CA LYS A 148 -2.33 10.33 10.48
C LYS A 148 -2.18 10.88 9.07
N ILE A 149 -0.94 10.89 8.60
CA ILE A 149 -0.65 11.19 7.21
C ILE A 149 -1.46 10.23 6.33
N THR A 150 -2.09 10.76 5.28
CA THR A 150 -2.94 9.99 4.38
C THR A 150 -2.45 10.15 2.95
N ALA A 151 -2.21 9.04 2.27
CA ALA A 151 -1.57 8.99 0.97
C ALA A 151 -2.35 8.16 -0.05
N LEU A 152 -2.29 8.57 -1.31
CA LEU A 152 -2.82 7.79 -2.43
C LEU A 152 -1.73 6.84 -2.92
N THR A 153 -1.48 5.80 -2.13
CA THR A 153 -0.37 4.85 -2.30
C THR A 153 -0.34 4.12 -3.62
N GLU A 154 -1.49 4.02 -4.31
CA GLU A 154 -1.59 3.62 -5.70
C GLU A 154 -2.75 4.35 -6.38
N ASN A 155 -2.59 4.69 -7.66
CA ASN A 155 -3.69 5.22 -8.45
C ASN A 155 -3.60 4.82 -9.93
N GLY A 156 -4.77 4.76 -10.58
CA GLY A 156 -4.84 4.58 -12.03
C GLY A 156 -4.70 5.88 -12.82
N CYS A 157 -5.21 6.99 -12.27
CA CYS A 157 -5.27 8.27 -12.97
C CYS A 157 -4.73 9.37 -12.04
N ILE A 158 -3.82 10.22 -12.53
CA ILE A 158 -3.35 11.39 -11.77
C ILE A 158 -4.51 12.38 -11.69
N PHE A 159 -4.88 12.80 -10.48
CA PHE A 159 -5.98 13.75 -10.28
C PHE A 159 -5.54 15.19 -10.55
N ASP A 160 -6.50 16.09 -10.77
CA ASP A 160 -6.22 17.51 -10.93
C ASP A 160 -5.78 18.11 -9.59
N ILE A 161 -4.51 18.53 -9.55
CA ILE A 161 -3.86 19.09 -8.35
C ILE A 161 -4.55 20.38 -7.89
N ASP A 162 -4.97 21.26 -8.80
CA ASP A 162 -5.62 22.52 -8.45
C ASP A 162 -6.99 22.25 -7.82
N GLN A 163 -7.73 21.28 -8.37
CA GLN A 163 -8.99 20.84 -7.79
C GLN A 163 -8.80 20.26 -6.39
N ALA A 164 -7.77 19.41 -6.21
CA ALA A 164 -7.45 18.82 -4.91
C ALA A 164 -7.18 19.88 -3.85
N VAL A 165 -6.34 20.87 -4.17
CA VAL A 165 -6.04 22.02 -3.29
C VAL A 165 -7.30 22.84 -3.01
N GLY A 166 -8.09 23.14 -4.05
CA GLY A 166 -9.32 23.94 -3.92
C GLY A 166 -10.38 23.33 -3.02
N VAL A 167 -10.38 22.01 -2.83
CA VAL A 167 -11.32 21.29 -1.94
C VAL A 167 -10.65 20.71 -0.69
N ASN A 168 -9.41 21.08 -0.41
CA ASN A 168 -8.60 20.60 0.70
C ASN A 168 -8.47 19.06 0.77
N CYS A 169 -8.35 18.42 -0.40
CA CYS A 169 -8.06 17.00 -0.54
C CYS A 169 -6.54 16.81 -0.69
N MET A 170 -5.83 16.86 0.42
CA MET A 170 -4.37 16.92 0.44
C MET A 170 -3.75 15.53 0.67
N TRP A 171 -3.73 14.71 -0.38
CA TRP A 171 -2.98 13.45 -0.38
C TRP A 171 -1.48 13.73 -0.19
N SER A 172 -0.83 13.02 0.73
CA SER A 172 0.60 13.20 1.02
C SER A 172 1.51 12.87 -0.16
N TRP A 173 1.14 11.85 -0.94
CA TRP A 173 1.73 11.53 -2.23
C TRP A 173 0.71 10.77 -3.08
N PHE A 174 1.01 10.63 -4.38
CA PHE A 174 0.33 9.71 -5.29
C PHE A 174 1.35 8.85 -6.03
N CYS A 175 1.02 7.59 -6.32
CA CYS A 175 1.90 6.67 -7.03
C CYS A 175 1.12 5.98 -8.15
N THR A 176 1.27 6.46 -9.38
CA THR A 176 0.49 5.94 -10.50
C THR A 176 1.06 4.61 -10.97
N TRP A 177 0.21 3.61 -11.14
CA TRP A 177 0.64 2.25 -11.46
C TRP A 177 1.37 2.15 -12.81
N GLY A 178 2.13 1.09 -13.00
CA GLY A 178 2.86 0.82 -14.23
C GLY A 178 1.96 0.41 -15.41
N GLY A 179 2.56 0.23 -16.59
CA GLY A 179 1.85 -0.28 -17.77
C GLY A 179 0.93 0.78 -18.39
N GLU A 180 -0.33 0.41 -18.64
CA GLU A 180 -1.29 1.29 -19.33
C GLU A 180 -1.63 2.59 -18.58
N PHE A 181 -1.36 2.65 -17.27
CA PHE A 181 -1.58 3.83 -16.44
C PHE A 181 -0.43 4.84 -16.51
N THR A 182 0.78 4.41 -16.86
CA THR A 182 1.98 5.27 -17.00
C THR A 182 2.88 4.81 -18.16
N VAL A 183 3.96 4.09 -17.89
CA VAL A 183 4.92 3.62 -18.89
C VAL A 183 4.53 2.21 -19.35
N ASN A 184 4.15 2.09 -20.62
CA ASN A 184 3.79 0.83 -21.27
C ASN A 184 4.82 0.49 -22.35
N GLY A 185 5.71 -0.46 -22.05
CA GLY A 185 6.88 -0.73 -22.88
C GLY A 185 7.88 0.42 -22.77
N SER A 186 8.24 1.02 -23.90
CA SER A 186 9.20 2.15 -23.96
C SER A 186 8.53 3.53 -24.04
N SER A 187 7.20 3.59 -23.95
CA SER A 187 6.42 4.81 -24.19
C SER A 187 5.50 5.13 -23.03
N TYR A 188 5.26 6.42 -22.81
CA TYR A 188 4.18 6.87 -21.93
C TYR A 188 2.81 6.62 -22.58
N SER A 189 1.91 6.01 -21.81
CA SER A 189 0.52 5.72 -22.15
C SER A 189 -0.39 6.89 -21.75
N GLU A 190 -1.15 7.41 -22.71
CA GLU A 190 -2.17 8.45 -22.47
C GLU A 190 -3.59 7.85 -22.30
N ALA A 191 -3.68 6.55 -22.01
CA ALA A 191 -4.96 5.85 -21.88
C ALA A 191 -5.74 6.32 -20.64
N TYR A 192 -5.06 6.61 -19.54
CA TYR A 192 -5.66 7.03 -18.27
C TYR A 192 -5.40 8.50 -17.94
N THR A 193 -4.19 8.99 -18.16
CA THR A 193 -3.81 10.38 -17.92
C THR A 193 -3.13 10.93 -19.17
N GLU A 194 -3.64 12.02 -19.74
CA GLU A 194 -2.96 12.65 -20.88
C GLU A 194 -1.64 13.32 -20.46
N LYS A 195 -0.66 13.42 -21.37
CA LYS A 195 0.64 14.05 -21.11
C LYS A 195 0.50 15.50 -20.64
N SER A 196 -0.51 16.22 -21.11
CA SER A 196 -0.80 17.59 -20.67
C SER A 196 -1.18 17.64 -19.19
N ILE A 197 -1.97 16.68 -18.71
CA ILE A 197 -2.37 16.56 -17.31
C ILE A 197 -1.18 16.12 -16.44
N LEU A 198 -0.40 15.14 -16.90
CA LEU A 198 0.85 14.73 -16.25
C LEU A 198 1.80 15.93 -16.08
N LYS A 199 2.06 16.68 -17.16
CA LYS A 199 2.91 17.87 -17.13
C LYS A 199 2.35 18.93 -16.18
N LYS A 200 1.05 19.21 -16.24
CA LYS A 200 0.38 20.15 -15.34
C LYS A 200 0.59 19.76 -13.87
N ALA A 201 0.44 18.47 -13.54
CA ALA A 201 0.64 17.98 -12.18
C ALA A 201 2.09 18.13 -11.71
N TYR A 202 3.07 17.67 -12.50
CA TYR A 202 4.49 17.74 -12.16
C TYR A 202 5.10 19.14 -12.23
N GLN A 203 4.42 20.11 -12.86
CA GLN A 203 4.81 21.52 -12.88
C GLN A 203 4.04 22.35 -11.84
N SER A 204 3.15 21.72 -11.06
CA SER A 204 2.39 22.41 -10.03
C SER A 204 3.28 22.71 -8.82
N LYS A 205 3.24 23.94 -8.32
CA LYS A 205 3.93 24.35 -7.07
C LYS A 205 3.48 23.59 -5.81
N TYR A 206 2.43 22.77 -5.92
CA TYR A 206 1.90 21.95 -4.82
C TYR A 206 2.35 20.48 -4.90
N VAL A 207 3.11 20.10 -5.93
CA VAL A 207 3.68 18.77 -6.10
C VAL A 207 5.19 18.90 -5.99
N LEU A 208 5.78 18.15 -5.07
CA LEU A 208 7.23 18.05 -4.96
C LEU A 208 7.76 16.99 -5.94
N THR A 209 8.73 17.37 -6.75
CA THR A 209 9.50 16.45 -7.61
C THR A 209 10.85 16.11 -7.01
N LEU A 210 11.56 15.15 -7.62
CA LEU A 210 12.83 14.64 -7.09
C LEU A 210 13.89 15.75 -6.89
N ASP A 211 13.92 16.73 -7.79
CA ASP A 211 14.84 17.87 -7.76
C ASP A 211 14.51 18.92 -6.68
N GLU A 212 13.35 18.82 -6.04
CA GLU A 212 12.90 19.72 -4.96
C GLU A 212 13.04 19.10 -3.56
N LEU A 213 13.37 17.81 -3.48
CA LEU A 213 13.57 17.13 -2.20
C LEU A 213 14.87 17.62 -1.53
N PRO A 214 14.89 17.78 -0.20
CA PRO A 214 16.12 18.09 0.51
C PRO A 214 17.10 16.91 0.42
N ASP A 215 18.40 17.22 0.42
CA ASP A 215 19.44 16.21 0.64
C ASP A 215 19.27 15.64 2.06
N ILE A 216 18.83 14.39 2.15
CA ILE A 216 18.55 13.73 3.42
C ILE A 216 19.73 12.92 3.96
N TYR A 217 20.75 12.62 3.14
CA TYR A 217 22.06 12.02 3.50
C TYR A 217 23.11 12.31 2.44
#